data_AF-A0A366X1N9-F1
#
_entry.id   AF-A0A366X1N9-F1
#
_cell.length_a   1.000
_cell.length_b   1.000
_cell.length_c   1.000
_cell.angle_alpha   90.00
_cell.angle_beta   90.00
_cell.angle_gamma   90.00
#
_symmetry.space_group_name_H-M   'P 1'
#
loop_
_entity.id
_entity.type
_entity.pdbx_description
1 polymer ?
#
loop_
_entity_poly.entity_id
_entity_poly.type
_entity_poly.pdbx_seq_one_letter_code
_entity_poly.pdbx_strand_id
1 'polypeptide(L)'
;MDYWRSLSLFAHQYLSAVHILTSVSDPSDQPDAFAVGPVYNTLGLATELALKATLSKELGFRKEKLKRLGHDLHALYVACDKAFDREEFERDVFVWAGTSLDIPQSAQNHYSDLGLSEKTYLHFSIQLAALNYNYFSEPNTLERFATRYPNDTLTAREVRVQIITYGLERILCRLH
;
A
#
# COMPACT_ATOMS: atom_id res chain seq x y z
N MET A 1 17.03 -20.60 5.38
CA MET A 1 15.90 -20.00 4.65
C MET A 1 16.36 -18.64 4.17
N ASP A 2 16.32 -18.38 2.85
CA ASP A 2 16.77 -17.10 2.29
C ASP A 2 15.90 -15.96 2.84
N TYR A 3 16.54 -14.83 3.21
CA TYR A 3 15.86 -13.73 3.92
C TYR A 3 14.63 -13.21 3.18
N TRP A 4 14.66 -13.17 1.84
CA TRP A 4 13.53 -12.77 1.01
C TRP A 4 12.32 -13.71 1.12
N ARG A 5 12.53 -15.03 1.35
CA ARG A 5 11.43 -15.99 1.52
C ARG A 5 10.67 -15.73 2.81
N SER A 6 11.37 -15.43 3.90
CA SER A 6 10.73 -15.04 5.16
C SER A 6 9.92 -13.76 5.00
N LEU A 7 10.47 -12.74 4.33
CA LEU A 7 9.75 -11.49 4.06
C LEU A 7 8.49 -11.73 3.21
N SER A 8 8.60 -12.52 2.14
CA SER A 8 7.47 -12.89 1.27
C SER A 8 6.39 -13.66 2.05
N LEU A 9 6.78 -14.63 2.89
CA LEU A 9 5.85 -15.38 3.74
C LEU A 9 5.06 -14.45 4.69
N PHE A 10 5.75 -13.55 5.38
CA PHE A 10 5.07 -12.60 6.27
C PHE A 10 4.19 -11.62 5.48
N ALA A 11 4.61 -11.18 4.30
CA ALA A 11 3.79 -10.34 3.43
C ALA A 11 2.46 -11.04 3.06
N HIS A 12 2.51 -12.31 2.68
CA HIS A 12 1.31 -13.13 2.42
C HIS A 12 0.39 -13.27 3.65
N GLN A 13 0.97 -13.47 4.83
CA GLN A 13 0.21 -13.56 6.08
C GLN A 13 -0.51 -12.25 6.41
N TYR A 14 0.17 -11.11 6.28
CA TYR A 14 -0.45 -9.80 6.48
C TYR A 14 -1.50 -9.51 5.42
N LEU A 15 -1.26 -9.87 4.15
CA LEU A 15 -2.25 -9.69 3.09
C LEU A 15 -3.52 -10.53 3.33
N SER A 16 -3.35 -11.76 3.82
CA SER A 16 -4.47 -12.61 4.25
C SER A 16 -5.23 -11.99 5.43
N ALA A 17 -4.53 -11.37 6.38
CA ALA A 17 -5.16 -10.64 7.48
C ALA A 17 -5.95 -9.42 6.98
N VAL A 18 -5.45 -8.68 5.97
CA VAL A 18 -6.21 -7.60 5.32
C VAL A 18 -7.51 -8.14 4.75
N HIS A 19 -7.46 -9.22 3.97
CA HIS A 19 -8.65 -9.84 3.36
C HIS A 19 -9.69 -10.21 4.42
N ILE A 20 -9.27 -10.82 5.53
CA ILE A 20 -10.16 -11.15 6.66
C ILE A 20 -10.79 -9.87 7.24
N LEU A 21 -9.98 -8.86 7.57
CA LEU A 21 -10.47 -7.61 8.18
C LEU A 21 -11.46 -6.89 7.27
N THR A 22 -11.23 -6.90 5.96
CA THR A 22 -12.15 -6.28 4.99
C THR A 22 -13.40 -7.10 4.68
N SER A 23 -13.40 -8.41 5.00
CA SER A 23 -14.57 -9.28 4.76
C SER A 23 -15.61 -9.22 5.87
N VAL A 24 -15.20 -8.78 7.07
CA VAL A 24 -16.05 -8.73 8.27
C VAL A 24 -16.75 -7.38 8.42
N SER A 25 -16.29 -6.35 7.73
CA SER A 25 -16.88 -5.01 7.75
C SER A 25 -17.85 -4.84 6.58
N ASP A 26 -19.15 -4.67 6.86
CA ASP A 26 -20.08 -4.11 5.87
C ASP A 26 -19.59 -2.67 5.56
N PRO A 27 -19.22 -2.34 4.31
CA PRO A 27 -18.67 -1.03 3.96
C PRO A 27 -19.62 0.13 4.27
N SER A 28 -20.91 -0.17 4.47
CA SER A 28 -21.96 0.80 4.75
C SER A 28 -22.03 1.28 6.21
N ASP A 29 -21.43 0.56 7.17
CA ASP A 29 -21.70 0.77 8.59
C ASP A 29 -20.68 1.63 9.35
N GLN A 30 -19.43 1.80 8.88
CA GLN A 30 -18.41 2.58 9.63
C GLN A 30 -17.37 3.27 8.72
N PRO A 31 -17.57 4.56 8.37
CA PRO A 31 -16.56 5.36 7.67
C PRO A 31 -15.43 5.87 8.58
N ASP A 32 -15.58 5.77 9.91
CA ASP A 32 -14.73 6.47 10.85
C ASP A 32 -13.53 5.64 11.33
N ALA A 33 -12.35 6.16 11.02
CA ALA A 33 -11.02 6.11 11.66
C ALA A 33 -10.54 4.85 12.45
N PHE A 34 -11.39 4.16 13.21
CA PHE A 34 -11.03 3.00 14.02
C PHE A 34 -11.06 1.68 13.22
N ALA A 35 -11.95 1.55 12.23
CA ALA A 35 -11.96 0.41 11.29
C ALA A 35 -10.82 0.50 10.26
N VAL A 36 -10.43 1.73 9.92
CA VAL A 36 -9.38 2.03 8.93
C VAL A 36 -7.96 1.78 9.49
N GLY A 37 -7.73 2.03 10.78
CA GLY A 37 -6.42 1.90 11.43
C GLY A 37 -5.79 0.50 11.29
N PRO A 38 -6.47 -0.59 11.71
CA PRO A 38 -5.93 -1.94 11.59
C PRO A 38 -5.73 -2.37 10.13
N VAL A 39 -6.65 -2.03 9.23
CA VAL A 39 -6.56 -2.38 7.81
C VAL A 39 -5.35 -1.70 7.16
N TYR A 40 -5.19 -0.39 7.33
CA TYR A 40 -4.09 0.35 6.68
C TYR A 40 -2.74 0.02 7.30
N ASN A 41 -2.64 -0.20 8.62
CA ASN A 41 -1.39 -0.66 9.23
C ASN A 41 -1.00 -2.06 8.72
N THR A 42 -1.95 -2.97 8.63
CA THR A 42 -1.72 -4.35 8.16
C THR A 42 -1.35 -4.36 6.67
N LEU A 43 -2.02 -3.56 5.86
CA LEU A 43 -1.73 -3.38 4.44
C LEU A 43 -0.37 -2.71 4.21
N GLY A 44 -0.01 -1.72 5.04
CA GLY A 44 1.31 -1.09 5.00
C GLY A 44 2.43 -2.07 5.33
N LEU A 45 2.25 -2.93 6.34
CA LEU A 45 3.20 -4.00 6.67
C LEU A 45 3.32 -5.02 5.52
N ALA A 46 2.20 -5.46 4.94
CA ALA A 46 2.21 -6.36 3.79
C ALA A 46 2.99 -5.74 2.62
N THR A 47 2.74 -4.46 2.34
CA THR A 47 3.40 -3.69 1.29
C THR A 47 4.90 -3.56 1.52
N GLU A 48 5.31 -3.13 2.71
CA GLU A 48 6.70 -2.98 3.09
C GLU A 48 7.47 -4.30 2.90
N LEU A 49 6.90 -5.40 3.40
CA LEU A 49 7.54 -6.72 3.35
C LEU A 49 7.60 -7.27 1.93
N ALA A 50 6.56 -7.08 1.12
CA ALA A 50 6.55 -7.48 -0.28
C ALA A 50 7.65 -6.74 -1.07
N LEU A 51 7.73 -5.42 -0.94
CA LEU A 51 8.75 -4.62 -1.64
C LEU A 51 10.16 -4.96 -1.16
N LYS A 52 10.37 -5.13 0.15
CA LYS A 52 11.67 -5.58 0.68
C LYS A 52 12.03 -6.99 0.23
N ALA A 53 11.05 -7.88 0.09
CA ALA A 53 11.28 -9.22 -0.47
C ALA A 53 11.72 -9.13 -1.93
N THR A 54 11.07 -8.29 -2.75
CA THR A 54 11.47 -8.03 -4.14
C THR A 54 12.88 -7.45 -4.24
N LEU A 55 13.21 -6.42 -3.46
CA LEU A 55 14.57 -5.84 -3.44
C LEU A 55 15.63 -6.87 -3.00
N SER A 56 15.28 -7.76 -2.07
CA SER A 56 16.17 -8.81 -1.58
C SER A 56 16.38 -9.91 -2.63
N LYS A 57 15.31 -10.37 -3.29
CA LYS A 57 15.34 -11.45 -4.29
C LYS A 57 15.97 -10.99 -5.60
N GLU A 58 15.46 -9.90 -6.18
CA GLU A 58 15.80 -9.48 -7.54
C GLU A 58 17.08 -8.63 -7.59
N LEU A 59 17.33 -7.82 -6.55
CA LEU A 59 18.48 -6.90 -6.52
C LEU A 59 19.56 -7.29 -5.50
N GLY A 60 19.40 -8.42 -4.80
CA GLY A 60 20.38 -8.93 -3.84
C GLY A 60 20.59 -8.02 -2.61
N PHE A 61 19.60 -7.20 -2.23
CA PHE A 61 19.74 -6.29 -1.09
C PHE A 61 19.80 -7.08 0.22
N ARG A 62 20.91 -6.90 0.97
CA ARG A 62 21.08 -7.50 2.30
C ARG A 62 20.22 -6.79 3.35
N LYS A 63 19.99 -7.48 4.47
CA LYS A 63 19.18 -7.02 5.60
C LYS A 63 19.56 -5.62 6.08
N GLU A 64 20.85 -5.31 6.14
CA GLU A 64 21.37 -4.02 6.61
C GLU A 64 20.98 -2.88 5.65
N LYS A 65 21.02 -3.15 4.33
CA LYS A 65 20.62 -2.18 3.32
C LYS A 65 19.10 -1.94 3.36
N LEU A 66 18.31 -3.00 3.52
CA LEU A 66 16.85 -2.93 3.64
C LEU A 66 16.42 -2.17 4.90
N LYS A 67 17.17 -2.28 6.00
CA LYS A 67 16.93 -1.47 7.22
C LYS A 67 17.17 0.02 6.98
N ARG A 68 18.19 0.39 6.19
CA ARG A 68 18.50 1.80 5.89
C ARG A 68 17.46 2.48 5.01
N LEU A 69 16.77 1.71 4.15
CA LEU A 69 15.66 2.22 3.34
C LEU A 69 14.42 2.57 4.18
N GLY A 70 14.35 2.10 5.43
CA GLY A 70 13.28 2.48 6.35
C GLY A 70 11.94 1.82 6.02
N HIS A 71 10.86 2.57 6.22
CA HIS A 71 9.47 2.12 6.15
C HIS A 71 8.63 2.92 5.15
N ASP A 72 9.25 3.87 4.45
CA ASP A 72 8.57 4.67 3.44
C ASP A 72 8.23 3.77 2.24
N LEU A 73 6.93 3.51 2.06
CA LEU A 73 6.42 2.60 1.04
C LEU A 73 6.69 3.14 -0.36
N HIS A 74 6.63 4.46 -0.55
CA HIS A 74 6.88 5.09 -1.84
C HIS A 74 8.36 4.98 -2.21
N ALA A 75 9.26 5.27 -1.27
CA ALA A 75 10.70 5.12 -1.48
C ALA A 75 11.09 3.66 -1.76
N LEU A 76 10.48 2.70 -1.05
CA LEU A 76 10.68 1.27 -1.30
C LEU A 76 10.18 0.87 -2.70
N TYR A 77 9.05 1.41 -3.14
CA TYR A 77 8.48 1.12 -4.45
C TYR A 77 9.35 1.69 -5.58
N VAL A 78 9.84 2.92 -5.45
CA VAL A 78 10.80 3.52 -6.38
C VAL A 78 12.11 2.73 -6.42
N ALA A 79 12.57 2.21 -5.29
CA ALA A 79 13.77 1.38 -5.26
C ALA A 79 13.61 0.07 -6.07
N CYS A 80 12.37 -0.38 -6.32
CA CYS A 80 12.07 -1.56 -7.12
C CYS A 80 12.08 -1.31 -8.63
N ASP A 81 12.37 -0.09 -9.12
CA ASP A 81 12.39 0.23 -10.56
C ASP A 81 13.32 -0.67 -11.39
N LYS A 82 14.35 -1.24 -10.75
CA LYS A 82 15.29 -2.18 -11.38
C LYS A 82 14.91 -3.66 -11.22
N ALA A 83 13.89 -3.95 -10.42
CA ALA A 83 13.46 -5.31 -10.08
C ALA A 83 12.31 -5.80 -10.98
N PHE A 84 11.49 -4.90 -11.50
CA PHE A 84 10.43 -5.22 -12.47
C PHE A 84 10.06 -3.98 -13.29
N ASP A 85 9.43 -4.19 -14.44
CA ASP A 85 8.87 -3.10 -15.26
C ASP A 85 7.69 -2.45 -14.52
N ARG A 86 7.95 -1.27 -13.95
CA ARG A 86 6.95 -0.52 -13.20
C ARG A 86 5.87 0.07 -14.10
N GLU A 87 6.19 0.47 -15.33
CA GLU A 87 5.21 1.06 -16.24
C GLU A 87 4.19 0.00 -16.68
N GLU A 88 4.67 -1.19 -17.02
CA GLU A 88 3.80 -2.33 -17.32
C GLU A 88 2.95 -2.71 -16.11
N PHE A 89 3.55 -2.79 -14.92
CA PHE A 89 2.82 -3.10 -13.69
C PHE A 89 1.74 -2.06 -13.37
N GLU A 90 2.05 -0.78 -13.42
CA GLU A 90 1.09 0.31 -13.17
C GLU A 90 -0.06 0.25 -14.16
N ARG A 91 0.23 0.00 -15.45
CA ARG A 91 -0.78 -0.15 -16.49
C ARG A 91 -1.70 -1.34 -16.21
N ASP A 92 -1.15 -2.49 -15.85
CA ASP A 92 -1.93 -3.70 -15.54
C ASP A 92 -2.89 -3.46 -14.37
N VAL A 93 -2.39 -2.86 -13.29
CA VAL A 93 -3.22 -2.55 -12.11
C VAL A 93 -4.29 -1.52 -12.46
N PHE A 94 -3.94 -0.48 -13.24
CA PHE A 94 -4.87 0.54 -13.69
C PHE A 94 -6.01 -0.04 -14.54
N VAL A 95 -5.70 -0.92 -15.49
CA VAL A 95 -6.71 -1.58 -16.35
C VAL A 95 -7.63 -2.47 -15.51
N TRP A 96 -7.07 -3.25 -14.59
CA TRP A 96 -7.88 -4.06 -13.67
C TRP A 96 -8.78 -3.17 -12.80
N ALA A 97 -8.25 -2.10 -12.23
CA ALA A 97 -9.00 -1.20 -11.37
C ALA A 97 -10.14 -0.51 -12.13
N GLY A 98 -9.88 0.01 -13.33
CA GLY A 98 -10.88 0.69 -14.16
C GLY A 98 -11.97 -0.21 -14.73
N THR A 99 -11.78 -1.54 -14.72
CA THR A 99 -12.80 -2.52 -15.13
C THR A 99 -13.54 -3.15 -13.95
N SER A 100 -12.98 -3.05 -12.74
CA SER A 100 -13.48 -3.77 -11.56
C SER A 100 -14.02 -2.87 -10.46
N LEU A 101 -13.73 -1.56 -10.50
CA LEU A 101 -14.01 -0.64 -9.40
C LEU A 101 -14.64 0.65 -9.91
N ASP A 102 -15.67 1.09 -9.20
CA ASP A 102 -16.21 2.45 -9.33
C ASP A 102 -15.33 3.46 -8.59
N ILE A 103 -15.27 4.68 -9.12
CA ILE A 103 -14.60 5.83 -8.50
C ILE A 103 -15.62 6.57 -7.64
N PRO A 104 -15.42 6.69 -6.31
CA PRO A 104 -16.32 7.45 -5.44
C PRO A 104 -16.45 8.91 -5.86
N GLN A 105 -17.64 9.52 -5.71
CA GLN A 105 -17.86 10.93 -6.06
C GLN A 105 -16.89 11.87 -5.30
N SER A 106 -16.55 11.53 -4.05
CA SER A 106 -15.56 12.27 -3.26
C SER A 106 -14.19 12.33 -3.96
N ALA A 107 -13.73 11.22 -4.51
CA ALA A 107 -12.49 11.14 -5.26
C ALA A 107 -12.60 11.88 -6.61
N GLN A 108 -13.71 11.72 -7.33
CA GLN A 108 -13.95 12.45 -8.59
C GLN A 108 -13.84 13.96 -8.39
N ASN A 109 -14.54 14.49 -7.37
CA ASN A 109 -14.51 15.90 -7.03
C ASN A 109 -13.10 16.35 -6.65
N HIS A 110 -12.41 15.60 -5.77
CA HIS A 110 -11.06 15.92 -5.34
C HIS A 110 -10.07 16.06 -6.50
N TYR A 111 -10.03 15.09 -7.43
CA TYR A 111 -9.12 15.17 -8.57
C TYR A 111 -9.54 16.24 -9.59
N SER A 112 -10.84 16.44 -9.79
CA SER A 112 -11.36 17.53 -10.63
C SER A 112 -10.95 18.90 -10.11
N ASP A 113 -11.04 19.13 -8.78
CA ASP A 113 -10.62 20.39 -8.14
C ASP A 113 -9.12 20.66 -8.30
N LEU A 114 -8.32 19.59 -8.40
CA LEU A 114 -6.88 19.66 -8.69
C LEU A 114 -6.56 19.78 -10.19
N GLY A 115 -7.56 19.82 -11.07
CA GLY A 115 -7.38 19.84 -12.53
C GLY A 115 -6.81 18.54 -13.10
N LEU A 116 -6.94 17.43 -12.37
CA LEU A 116 -6.49 16.10 -12.77
C LEU A 116 -7.69 15.24 -13.23
N SER A 117 -7.39 14.20 -13.99
CA SER A 117 -8.40 13.20 -14.36
C SER A 117 -8.85 12.42 -13.12
N GLU A 118 -10.15 12.17 -12.96
CA GLU A 118 -10.67 11.29 -11.89
C GLU A 118 -10.03 9.90 -11.90
N LYS A 119 -9.61 9.43 -13.09
CA LYS A 119 -8.91 8.16 -13.26
C LYS A 119 -7.56 8.12 -12.55
N THR A 120 -6.98 9.27 -12.19
CA THR A 120 -5.78 9.34 -11.34
C THR A 120 -5.96 8.55 -10.04
N TYR A 121 -7.18 8.49 -9.49
CA TYR A 121 -7.50 7.66 -8.32
C TYR A 121 -7.19 6.17 -8.52
N LEU A 122 -7.20 5.65 -9.75
CA LEU A 122 -7.04 4.22 -10.02
C LEU A 122 -5.57 3.76 -10.09
N HIS A 123 -4.60 4.68 -10.04
CA HIS A 123 -3.18 4.34 -10.10
C HIS A 123 -2.68 3.72 -8.80
N PHE A 124 -1.86 2.67 -8.91
CA PHE A 124 -1.31 1.99 -7.75
C PHE A 124 -0.41 2.92 -6.94
N SER A 125 0.51 3.64 -7.59
CA SER A 125 1.40 4.62 -6.93
C SER A 125 0.65 5.73 -6.19
N ILE A 126 -0.50 6.17 -6.70
CA ILE A 126 -1.35 7.18 -6.04
C ILE A 126 -1.96 6.60 -4.76
N GLN A 127 -2.53 5.41 -4.84
CA GLN A 127 -3.07 4.71 -3.66
C GLN A 127 -1.96 4.34 -2.66
N LEU A 128 -0.76 4.02 -3.14
CA LEU A 128 0.40 3.72 -2.32
C LEU A 128 0.87 4.97 -1.57
N ALA A 129 0.84 6.14 -2.20
CA ALA A 129 1.17 7.40 -1.55
C ALA A 129 0.14 7.76 -0.47
N ALA A 130 -1.15 7.52 -0.71
CA ALA A 130 -2.19 7.68 0.30
C ALA A 130 -1.99 6.70 1.47
N LEU A 131 -1.67 5.44 1.19
CA LEU A 131 -1.35 4.45 2.22
C LEU A 131 -0.11 4.83 3.02
N ASN A 132 0.96 5.29 2.36
CA ASN A 132 2.18 5.73 3.01
C ASN A 132 1.92 6.86 4.00
N TYR A 133 1.10 7.85 3.62
CA TYR A 133 0.72 8.95 4.50
C TYR A 133 0.07 8.47 5.81
N ASN A 134 -0.78 7.44 5.73
CA ASN A 134 -1.44 6.86 6.89
C ASN A 134 -0.53 5.90 7.67
N TYR A 135 0.36 5.19 6.98
CA TYR A 135 1.20 4.13 7.55
C TYR A 135 2.46 4.68 8.24
N PHE A 136 3.14 5.62 7.60
CA PHE A 136 4.45 6.12 8.00
C PHE A 136 4.48 7.65 7.92
N SER A 137 4.73 8.29 9.06
CA SER A 137 5.01 9.73 9.15
C SER A 137 6.49 9.92 9.49
N GLU A 138 7.13 10.89 8.85
CA GLU A 138 8.55 11.22 8.99
C GLU A 138 9.00 11.37 10.46
N PRO A 139 10.31 11.21 10.76
CA PRO A 139 10.84 11.06 12.13
C PRO A 139 10.63 12.24 13.10
N ASN A 140 10.03 13.36 12.66
CA ASN A 140 9.78 14.55 13.48
C ASN A 140 8.35 14.66 14.00
N THR A 141 7.46 13.72 13.68
CA THR A 141 6.15 13.60 14.34
C THR A 141 6.27 12.62 15.52
N LEU A 142 5.75 13.00 16.69
CA LEU A 142 5.75 12.16 17.90
C LEU A 142 5.08 10.78 17.69
N GLU A 143 4.29 10.64 16.63
CA GLU A 143 3.58 9.43 16.25
C GLU A 143 4.20 8.85 14.97
N ARG A 144 5.08 7.86 15.12
CA ARG A 144 5.79 7.19 14.01
C ARG A 144 4.89 6.31 13.13
N PHE A 145 3.68 6.02 13.61
CA PHE A 145 2.64 5.24 12.94
C PHE A 145 1.28 5.90 13.23
N ALA A 146 0.82 6.79 12.35
CA ALA A 146 -0.41 7.57 12.53
C ALA A 146 -1.66 6.71 12.80
N THR A 147 -1.68 5.46 12.30
CA THR A 147 -2.79 4.52 12.51
C THR A 147 -2.78 3.79 13.86
N ARG A 148 -1.73 3.93 14.69
CA ARG A 148 -1.60 3.20 15.96
C ARG A 148 -2.06 3.96 17.20
N TYR A 149 -2.19 5.28 17.08
CA TYR A 149 -2.62 6.14 18.17
C TYR A 149 -3.74 7.05 17.64
N PRO A 150 -4.95 7.02 18.24
CA PRO A 150 -6.02 7.92 17.83
C PRO A 150 -5.58 9.36 18.11
N ASN A 151 -5.56 10.17 17.06
CA ASN A 151 -5.22 11.57 17.12
C ASN A 151 -6.32 12.33 16.37
N ASP A 152 -7.13 13.07 17.11
CA ASP A 152 -8.30 13.80 16.59
C ASP A 152 -7.91 14.92 15.60
N THR A 153 -6.61 15.23 15.47
CA THR A 153 -6.09 16.22 14.53
C THR A 153 -5.55 15.62 13.23
N LEU A 154 -5.36 14.29 13.16
CA LEU A 154 -4.85 13.62 11.96
C LEU A 154 -6.00 13.26 11.01
N THR A 155 -6.15 14.03 9.94
CA THR A 155 -6.99 13.65 8.80
C THR A 155 -6.32 12.54 8.00
N ALA A 156 -6.84 11.31 8.12
CA ALA A 156 -6.43 10.18 7.30
C ALA A 156 -6.79 10.41 5.83
N ARG A 157 -5.97 9.85 4.92
CA ARG A 157 -6.29 9.81 3.49
C ARG A 157 -7.07 8.54 3.18
N GLU A 158 -8.11 8.66 2.37
CA GLU A 158 -8.83 7.49 1.86
C GLU A 158 -7.89 6.65 0.98
N VAL A 159 -7.83 5.35 1.23
CA VAL A 159 -7.06 4.38 0.44
C VAL A 159 -8.01 3.34 -0.13
N ARG A 160 -7.94 3.13 -1.44
CA ARG A 160 -8.62 2.03 -2.13
C ARG A 160 -7.85 0.73 -1.92
N VAL A 161 -8.16 0.04 -0.82
CA VAL A 161 -7.48 -1.19 -0.39
C VAL A 161 -7.36 -2.23 -1.52
N GLN A 162 -8.41 -2.41 -2.31
CA GLN A 162 -8.47 -3.41 -3.38
C GLN A 162 -7.40 -3.19 -4.46
N ILE A 163 -7.02 -1.94 -4.75
CA ILE A 163 -5.97 -1.62 -5.72
C ILE A 163 -4.61 -2.05 -5.18
N ILE A 164 -4.34 -1.77 -3.90
CA ILE A 164 -3.09 -2.17 -3.27
C ILE A 164 -3.00 -3.68 -3.14
N THR A 165 -4.05 -4.36 -2.66
CA THR A 165 -4.04 -5.81 -2.49
C THR A 165 -3.79 -6.52 -3.83
N TYR A 166 -4.49 -6.13 -4.90
CA TYR A 166 -4.26 -6.68 -6.24
C TYR A 166 -2.82 -6.45 -6.71
N GLY A 167 -2.29 -5.23 -6.54
CA GLY A 167 -0.90 -4.93 -6.88
C GLY A 167 0.11 -5.77 -6.09
N LEU A 168 -0.12 -6.00 -4.80
CA LEU A 168 0.72 -6.85 -3.96
C LEU A 168 0.66 -8.31 -4.37
N GLU A 169 -0.51 -8.85 -4.71
CA GLU A 169 -0.65 -10.21 -5.23
C GLU A 169 0.19 -10.40 -6.49
N ARG A 170 0.13 -9.43 -7.42
CA ARG A 170 0.96 -9.43 -8.64
C ARG A 170 2.46 -9.37 -8.34
N ILE A 171 2.89 -8.56 -7.36
CA ILE A 171 4.28 -8.49 -6.93
C ILE A 171 4.72 -9.82 -6.30
N LEU A 172 3.94 -10.36 -5.37
CA LEU A 172 4.26 -11.57 -4.63
C LEU A 172 4.25 -12.82 -5.52
N CYS A 173 3.37 -12.90 -6.53
CA CYS A 173 3.37 -13.97 -7.52
C CYS A 173 4.68 -14.05 -8.31
N ARG A 174 5.36 -12.92 -8.56
CA ARG A 174 6.68 -12.90 -9.22
C ARG A 174 7.82 -13.40 -8.31
N LEU A 175 7.57 -13.48 -7.00
CA LEU A 175 8.56 -13.98 -6.04
C LEU A 175 8.59 -15.50 -5.93
N HIS A 176 7.61 -16.21 -6.47
CA HIS A 176 7.60 -17.67 -6.59
C HIS A 176 8.17 -18.12 -7.93
#